data_AF-A0A4U6AGD9-F1
#
_entry.id   AF-A0A4U6AGD9-F1
#
_cell.length_a   1.000
_cell.length_b   1.000
_cell.length_c   1.000
_cell.angle_alpha   90.00
_cell.angle_beta   90.00
_cell.angle_gamma   90.00
#
_symmetry.space_group_name_H-M   'P 1'
#
loop_
_entity.id
_entity.type
_entity.pdbx_description
1 polymer ?
#
loop_
_entity_poly.entity_id
_entity_poly.type
_entity_poly.pdbx_seq_one_letter_code
_entity_poly.pdbx_strand_id
1 'polypeptide(L)'
;MEVLFSLLIGLFFAVAIYLMMSKYTVRILLGIVILGNAVNLLLFTAGRLTREVPPIIGAGLDALPAGAANPLPQALILTAIVISFSFFAFLLVLAYRAYQELGTDNTDEMRLAEPGDEPLPPLGY
;
A
#
# COMPACT_ATOMS: atom_id res chain seq x y z
N MET A 1 -18.26 -6.51 -15.22
CA MET A 1 -17.46 -5.36 -14.73
C MET A 1 -16.15 -5.82 -14.11
N GLU A 2 -16.09 -7.07 -13.65
CA GLU A 2 -14.94 -7.66 -12.98
C GLU A 2 -13.67 -7.61 -13.84
N VAL A 3 -13.74 -7.92 -15.13
CA VAL A 3 -12.57 -7.93 -16.02
C VAL A 3 -11.86 -6.57 -16.08
N LEU A 4 -12.62 -5.47 -16.16
CA LEU A 4 -12.07 -4.12 -16.18
C LEU A 4 -11.36 -3.80 -14.86
N PHE A 5 -11.98 -4.16 -13.73
CA PHE A 5 -11.36 -3.98 -12.43
C PHE A 5 -10.12 -4.86 -12.25
N SER A 6 -10.12 -6.11 -12.73
CA SER A 6 -8.95 -6.99 -12.67
C SER A 6 -7.76 -6.41 -13.43
N LEU A 7 -7.99 -5.85 -14.62
CA LEU A 7 -6.94 -5.16 -15.38
C LEU A 7 -6.43 -3.90 -14.66
N LEU A 8 -7.34 -3.10 -14.11
CA LEU A 8 -6.99 -1.91 -13.33
C LEU A 8 -6.16 -2.26 -12.09
N ILE A 9 -6.57 -3.27 -11.34
CA ILE A 9 -5.85 -3.76 -10.16
C ILE A 9 -4.46 -4.25 -10.57
N GLY A 10 -4.36 -5.03 -11.65
CA GLY A 10 -3.07 -5.47 -12.19
C GLY A 10 -2.15 -4.31 -12.54
N LEU A 11 -2.68 -3.26 -13.17
CA LEU A 11 -1.93 -2.04 -13.47
C LEU A 11 -1.45 -1.33 -12.19
N PHE A 12 -2.32 -1.21 -11.18
CA PHE A 12 -1.95 -0.61 -9.89
C PHE A 12 -0.84 -1.40 -9.19
N PHE A 13 -0.92 -2.73 -9.19
CA PHE A 13 0.15 -3.59 -8.67
C PHE A 13 1.45 -3.40 -9.44
N ALA A 14 1.40 -3.37 -10.77
CA ALA A 14 2.59 -3.16 -11.60
C ALA A 14 3.26 -1.82 -11.31
N VAL A 15 2.50 -0.73 -11.24
CA VAL A 15 3.01 0.62 -10.91
C VAL A 15 3.57 0.67 -9.49
N ALA A 16 2.86 0.08 -8.52
CA ALA A 16 3.30 0.04 -7.14
C ALA A 16 4.65 -0.68 -6.99
N ILE A 17 4.76 -1.88 -7.57
CA ILE A 17 6.00 -2.68 -7.53
C ILE A 17 7.13 -1.94 -8.23
N TYR A 18 6.87 -1.36 -9.40
CA TYR A 18 7.85 -0.57 -10.13
C TYR A 18 8.40 0.60 -9.30
N LEU A 19 7.53 1.34 -8.61
CA LEU A 19 7.93 2.46 -7.76
C LEU A 19 8.66 2.00 -6.50
N MET A 20 8.31 0.86 -5.92
CA MET A 20 9.03 0.29 -4.76
C MET A 20 10.46 -0.17 -5.11
N MET A 21 10.74 -0.49 -6.37
CA MET A 21 12.09 -0.81 -6.85
C MET A 21 12.93 0.43 -7.19
N SER A 22 12.40 1.63 -6.97
CA SER A 22 13.13 2.88 -7.18
C SER A 22 14.21 3.08 -6.12
N LYS A 23 15.25 3.83 -6.49
CA LYS A 23 16.34 4.24 -5.60
C LYS A 23 15.98 5.43 -4.69
N TYR A 24 14.96 6.19 -5.05
CA TYR A 24 14.53 7.36 -4.29
C TYR A 24 13.44 6.98 -3.27
N THR A 25 13.65 7.27 -1.98
CA THR A 25 12.72 6.90 -0.89
C THR A 25 11.33 7.48 -1.12
N VAL A 26 11.21 8.72 -1.63
CA VAL A 26 9.91 9.32 -1.94
C VAL A 26 9.12 8.49 -2.96
N ARG A 27 9.80 7.93 -3.97
CA ARG A 27 9.14 7.06 -4.97
C ARG A 27 8.72 5.74 -4.34
N ILE A 28 9.52 5.18 -3.44
CA ILE A 28 9.17 3.97 -2.69
C ILE A 28 7.89 4.22 -1.85
N LEU A 29 7.82 5.35 -1.14
CA LEU A 29 6.66 5.75 -0.35
C LEU A 29 5.38 5.85 -1.20
N LEU A 30 5.46 6.46 -2.38
CA LEU A 30 4.34 6.51 -3.33
C LEU A 30 3.94 5.11 -3.80
N GLY A 31 4.91 4.23 -4.05
CA GLY A 31 4.67 2.82 -4.38
C GLY A 31 3.87 2.10 -3.30
N ILE A 32 4.21 2.31 -2.02
CA ILE A 32 3.50 1.71 -0.86
C ILE A 32 2.04 2.20 -0.79
N VAL A 33 1.80 3.49 -1.02
CA VAL A 33 0.42 4.05 -1.03
C VAL A 33 -0.40 3.44 -2.16
N ILE A 34 0.16 3.36 -3.36
CA ILE A 34 -0.53 2.77 -4.52
C ILE A 34 -0.79 1.27 -4.28
N LEU A 35 0.15 0.55 -3.67
CA LEU A 35 -0.01 -0.86 -3.29
C LEU A 35 -1.20 -1.05 -2.33
N GLY A 36 -1.29 -0.21 -1.29
CA GLY A 36 -2.41 -0.27 -0.34
C GLY A 36 -3.77 -0.06 -1.04
N ASN A 37 -3.83 0.89 -1.98
CA ASN A 37 -5.03 1.11 -2.80
C ASN A 37 -5.33 -0.09 -3.72
N ALA A 38 -4.31 -0.70 -4.33
CA ALA A 38 -4.47 -1.89 -5.17
C ALA A 38 -5.07 -3.07 -4.40
N VAL A 39 -4.59 -3.30 -3.16
CA VAL A 39 -5.10 -4.34 -2.25
C VAL A 39 -6.55 -4.04 -1.83
N ASN A 40 -6.87 -2.78 -1.53
CA ASN A 40 -8.25 -2.38 -1.20
C ASN A 40 -9.21 -2.63 -2.37
N LEU A 41 -8.80 -2.32 -3.59
CA LEU A 41 -9.58 -2.62 -4.80
C LEU A 41 -9.72 -4.13 -5.03
N LEU A 42 -8.67 -4.91 -4.77
CA LEU A 42 -8.72 -6.37 -4.85
C LEU A 42 -9.76 -6.95 -3.88
N LEU A 43 -9.71 -6.54 -2.61
CA LEU A 43 -10.70 -6.93 -1.59
C LEU A 43 -12.12 -6.53 -1.98
N PHE A 44 -12.27 -5.33 -2.55
CA PHE A 44 -13.57 -4.84 -3.02
C PHE A 44 -14.15 -5.74 -4.13
N THR A 45 -13.32 -6.14 -5.11
CA THR A 45 -13.75 -7.04 -6.19
C THR A 45 -14.04 -8.47 -5.72
N ALA A 46 -13.34 -8.96 -4.70
CA ALA A 46 -13.57 -10.28 -4.11
C ALA A 46 -14.97 -10.38 -3.45
N GLY A 47 -15.53 -9.25 -3.04
CA GLY A 47 -16.87 -9.13 -2.45
C GLY A 47 -18.06 -9.39 -3.37
N ARG A 48 -17.82 -9.56 -4.68
CA ARG A 48 -18.79 -9.51 -5.79
C ARG A 48 -19.44 -8.12 -5.91
N LEU A 49 -19.29 -7.50 -7.08
CA LEU A 49 -19.89 -6.20 -7.40
C LEU A 49 -21.41 -6.35 -7.66
N THR A 50 -22.19 -6.54 -6.60
CA THR A 50 -23.65 -6.38 -6.64
C THR A 50 -23.99 -4.91 -6.42
N ARG A 51 -24.94 -4.39 -7.22
CA ARG A 51 -25.11 -2.96 -7.41
C ARG A 51 -26.26 -2.29 -6.67
N GLU A 52 -27.04 -3.01 -5.88
CA GLU A 52 -28.41 -2.52 -5.69
C GLU A 52 -28.75 -2.00 -4.30
N VAL A 53 -28.10 -2.42 -3.21
CA VAL A 53 -28.45 -1.89 -1.88
C VAL A 53 -27.21 -1.76 -0.96
N PRO A 54 -26.99 -0.60 -0.30
CA PRO A 54 -25.98 -0.47 0.75
C PRO A 54 -26.21 -1.50 1.87
N PRO A 55 -25.16 -2.02 2.53
CA PRO A 55 -25.32 -2.98 3.62
C PRO A 55 -25.69 -2.29 4.94
N ILE A 56 -26.80 -1.55 4.93
CA ILE A 56 -27.30 -0.79 6.07
C ILE A 56 -28.75 -1.21 6.30
N ILE A 57 -29.08 -1.57 7.54
CA ILE A 57 -30.45 -1.88 7.93
C ILE A 57 -31.21 -0.56 8.10
N GLY A 58 -32.29 -0.39 7.32
CA GLY A 58 -33.13 0.79 7.39
C GLY A 58 -33.96 0.85 8.68
N ALA A 59 -34.43 2.04 9.04
CA ALA A 59 -35.28 2.23 10.22
C ALA A 59 -36.58 1.41 10.10
N GLY A 60 -36.87 0.57 11.09
CA GLY A 60 -38.06 -0.31 11.11
C GLY A 60 -37.90 -1.66 10.40
N LEU A 61 -36.69 -2.00 9.96
CA LEU A 61 -36.36 -3.32 9.42
C LEU A 61 -35.50 -4.10 10.41
N ASP A 62 -35.76 -5.39 10.57
CA ASP A 62 -34.98 -6.28 11.44
C ASP A 62 -33.88 -7.06 10.69
N ALA A 63 -33.86 -6.98 9.36
CA ALA A 63 -32.94 -7.72 8.50
C ALA A 63 -32.44 -6.87 7.32
N LEU A 64 -31.28 -7.26 6.76
CA LEU A 64 -30.76 -6.63 5.55
C LEU A 64 -31.72 -6.85 4.36
N PRO A 65 -31.93 -5.82 3.52
CA PRO A 65 -32.69 -5.97 2.29
C PRO A 65 -32.10 -7.06 1.37
N ALA A 66 -32.96 -7.80 0.69
CA ALA A 66 -32.53 -8.74 -0.33
C ALA A 66 -31.74 -8.00 -1.44
N GLY A 67 -30.55 -8.49 -1.78
CA GLY A 67 -29.68 -7.84 -2.76
C GLY A 67 -28.72 -6.78 -2.17
N ALA A 68 -28.64 -6.65 -0.84
CA ALA A 68 -27.61 -5.83 -0.20
C ALA A 68 -26.20 -6.29 -0.54
N ALA A 69 -25.30 -5.33 -0.72
CA ALA A 69 -23.89 -5.57 -0.94
C ALA A 69 -23.28 -6.34 0.24
N ASN A 70 -22.20 -7.08 0.00
CA ASN A 70 -21.54 -7.83 1.06
C ASN A 70 -20.90 -6.86 2.09
N PRO A 71 -21.28 -6.90 3.38
CA PRO A 71 -20.70 -6.03 4.40
C PRO A 71 -19.27 -6.42 4.77
N LEU A 72 -18.88 -7.68 4.60
CA LEU A 72 -17.58 -8.19 5.07
C LEU A 72 -16.39 -7.50 4.38
N PRO A 73 -16.30 -7.43 3.04
CA PRO A 73 -15.23 -6.70 2.37
C PRO A 73 -15.17 -5.22 2.76
N GLN A 74 -16.32 -4.58 3.00
CA GLN A 74 -16.37 -3.16 3.34
C GLN A 74 -15.77 -2.88 4.71
N ALA A 75 -16.09 -3.71 5.71
CA ALA A 75 -15.49 -3.62 7.03
C ALA A 75 -13.97 -3.87 6.98
N LEU A 76 -13.53 -4.90 6.23
CA LEU A 76 -12.10 -5.21 6.06
C LEU A 76 -11.33 -4.07 5.40
N ILE A 77 -11.90 -3.45 4.35
CA ILE A 77 -11.26 -2.31 3.66
C ILE A 77 -11.17 -1.10 4.60
N LEU A 78 -12.20 -0.80 5.39
CA LEU A 78 -12.14 0.31 6.35
C LEU A 78 -11.02 0.12 7.37
N THR A 79 -10.85 -1.11 7.89
CA THR A 79 -9.72 -1.45 8.78
C THR A 79 -8.38 -1.31 8.04
N ALA A 80 -8.28 -1.83 6.82
CA ALA A 80 -7.06 -1.75 6.03
C ALA A 80 -6.64 -0.30 5.75
N ILE A 81 -7.59 0.59 5.43
CA ILE A 81 -7.33 2.02 5.20
C ILE A 81 -6.67 2.67 6.43
N VAL A 82 -7.19 2.42 7.63
CA VAL A 82 -6.65 3.02 8.86
C VAL A 82 -5.24 2.51 9.18
N ILE A 83 -5.00 1.21 8.97
CA ILE A 83 -3.67 0.59 9.17
C ILE A 83 -2.68 1.16 8.16
N SER A 84 -3.03 1.18 6.87
CA SER A 84 -2.18 1.71 5.80
C SER A 84 -1.87 3.20 6.02
N PHE A 85 -2.83 3.99 6.47
CA PHE A 85 -2.61 5.40 6.78
C PHE A 85 -1.64 5.58 7.96
N SER A 86 -1.85 4.87 9.06
CA SER A 86 -0.96 4.93 10.23
C SER A 86 0.47 4.52 9.87
N PHE A 87 0.61 3.43 9.11
CA PHE A 87 1.90 2.95 8.63
C PHE A 87 2.57 3.95 7.69
N PHE A 88 1.83 4.54 6.75
CA PHE A 88 2.35 5.55 5.83
C PHE A 88 2.82 6.81 6.58
N ALA A 89 2.04 7.30 7.54
CA ALA A 89 2.43 8.45 8.35
C ALA A 89 3.74 8.19 9.11
N PHE A 90 3.89 7.00 9.69
CA PHE A 90 5.14 6.59 10.33
C PHE A 90 6.32 6.57 9.34
N LEU A 91 6.15 5.90 8.19
CA LEU A 91 7.20 5.83 7.18
C LEU A 91 7.58 7.21 6.62
N LEU A 92 6.62 8.10 6.46
CA LEU A 92 6.86 9.47 6.00
C LEU A 92 7.74 10.24 7.00
N VAL A 93 7.43 10.15 8.29
CA VAL A 93 8.25 10.76 9.34
C VAL A 93 9.63 10.13 9.40
N LEU A 94 9.73 8.81 9.31
CA LEU A 94 11.01 8.09 9.28
C LEU A 94 11.88 8.52 8.09
N ALA A 95 11.31 8.56 6.88
CA ALA A 95 12.00 9.01 5.68
C ALA A 95 12.46 10.48 5.80
N TYR A 96 11.61 11.33 6.38
CA TYR A 96 11.98 12.72 6.64
C TYR A 96 13.14 12.86 7.63
N ARG A 97 13.13 12.08 8.72
CA ARG A 97 14.24 12.04 9.69
C ARG A 97 15.53 11.51 9.05
N ALA A 98 15.44 10.41 8.29
CA ALA A 98 16.57 9.83 7.58
C ALA A 98 17.19 10.84 6.59
N TYR A 99 16.36 11.57 5.84
CA TYR A 99 16.84 12.63 4.95
C TYR A 99 17.56 13.76 5.70
N GLN A 100 17.07 14.15 6.89
CA GLN A 100 17.73 15.18 7.70
C GLN A 100 19.09 14.73 8.26
N GLU A 101 19.24 13.44 8.58
CA GLU A 101 20.49 12.89 9.13
C GLU A 101 21.51 12.54 8.04
N LEU A 102 21.07 11.93 6.94
CA LEU A 102 21.92 11.44 5.86
C LEU A 102 22.15 12.47 4.76
N GLY A 103 21.26 13.46 4.63
CA GLY A 103 21.34 14.50 3.59
C GLY A 103 21.04 14.01 2.16
N THR A 104 20.62 12.75 1.99
CA THR A 104 20.27 12.15 0.69
C THR A 104 18.96 11.37 0.77
N ASP A 105 18.22 11.34 -0.33
CA ASP A 105 17.02 10.52 -0.53
C ASP A 105 17.30 9.28 -1.42
N ASN A 106 18.55 9.12 -1.87
CA ASN A 106 18.98 8.00 -2.69
C ASN A 106 19.43 6.85 -1.79
N THR A 107 18.71 5.73 -1.82
CA THR A 107 19.01 4.54 -1.01
C THR A 107 20.39 3.97 -1.29
N ASP A 108 20.93 4.11 -2.51
CA ASP A 108 22.27 3.65 -2.85
C ASP A 108 23.37 4.45 -2.14
N GLU A 109 23.07 5.67 -1.70
CA GLU A 109 23.98 6.59 -1.01
C GLU A 109 23.85 6.51 0.52
N MET A 110 22.84 5.81 1.04
CA MET A 110 22.59 5.66 2.49
C MET A 110 23.54 4.62 3.14
N ARG A 111 24.85 4.86 3.04
CA ARG A 111 25.92 3.91 3.38
C ARG A 111 26.61 4.13 4.73
N LEU A 112 25.92 4.72 5.71
CA LEU A 112 26.51 5.03 7.02
C LEU A 112 27.08 3.80 7.74
N ALA A 113 26.44 2.64 7.60
CA ALA A 113 26.86 1.38 8.23
C ALA A 113 27.91 0.59 7.42
N GLU A 114 28.00 0.82 6.11
CA GLU A 114 28.94 0.13 5.20
C GLU A 114 29.60 1.15 4.24
N PRO A 115 30.57 1.93 4.74
CA PRO A 115 31.27 2.95 3.95
C PRO A 115 31.95 2.31 2.72
N GLY A 116 31.87 2.99 1.57
CA GLY A 116 32.40 2.47 0.30
C GLY A 116 33.92 2.38 0.21
N ASP A 117 34.63 3.06 1.10
CA ASP A 117 36.09 3.22 1.06
C ASP A 117 36.83 2.28 2.04
N GLU A 118 36.16 1.28 2.61
CA GLU A 118 36.83 0.32 3.47
C GLU A 118 37.80 -0.57 2.66
N PRO A 119 39.07 -0.70 3.07
CA PRO A 119 40.00 -1.61 2.43
C PRO A 119 39.45 -3.03 2.49
N LEU A 120 39.51 -3.75 1.37
CA LEU A 120 39.11 -5.17 1.33
C LEU A 120 39.85 -5.94 2.43
N PRO A 121 39.18 -6.86 3.14
CA PRO A 121 39.84 -7.71 4.12
C PRO A 121 41.03 -8.42 3.46
N PRO A 122 42.15 -8.59 4.17
CA PRO A 122 43.36 -9.16 3.59
C PRO A 122 43.04 -10.53 2.96
N LEU A 123 43.23 -10.62 1.65
CA LEU A 123 43.16 -11.86 0.89
C LEU A 123 44.44 -12.66 1.16
N GLY A 124 44.58 -13.16 2.39
CA GLY A 124 45.74 -13.93 2.81
C GLY A 124 45.41 -14.76 4.04
N TYR A 125 45.24 -16.06 3.82
CA TYR A 125 45.60 -17.07 4.82
C TYR A 125 47.05 -17.47 4.59
#